data_AF-A0A433QSA9-F1
#
_entry.id   AF-A0A433QSA9-F1
#
_cell.length_a   1.000
_cell.length_b   1.000
_cell.length_c   1.000
_cell.angle_alpha   90.00
_cell.angle_beta   90.00
_cell.angle_gamma   90.00
#
_symmetry.space_group_name_H-M   'P 1'
#
loop_
_entity.id
_entity.type
_entity.pdbx_description
1 polymer ?
#
loop_
_entity_poly.entity_id
_entity_poly.type
_entity_poly.pdbx_seq_one_letter_code
_entity_poly.pdbx_strand_id
1 'polypeptide(L)'
;MPGEDDQTTLLRGLAITNAGIGSDPETVTEAKRRFWKLVRDDDAEVLHPNLRRAVYGIALRNSDGDGSEEYDAILKLYEDPTLSPEQKMTALHGLGLVQTPELFRRTIELSLDDKRVRRQDTGYIYAA
;
A
#
# COMPACT_ATOMS: atom_id res chain seq x y z
N MET A 1 -15.31 -3.41 11.18
CA MET A 1 -15.06 -3.10 12.61
C MET A 1 -16.10 -3.85 13.47
N PRO A 2 -15.96 -4.01 14.80
CA PRO A 2 -16.95 -4.73 15.59
C PRO A 2 -18.35 -4.12 15.38
N GLY A 3 -19.29 -4.91 14.83
CA GLY A 3 -20.69 -4.51 14.62
C GLY A 3 -21.02 -3.80 13.30
N GLU A 4 -20.09 -3.72 12.35
CA GLU A 4 -20.33 -3.10 11.04
C GLU A 4 -20.69 -4.14 9.96
N ASP A 5 -21.66 -3.82 9.10
CA ASP A 5 -22.01 -4.70 7.97
C ASP A 5 -20.99 -4.64 6.81
N ASP A 6 -21.03 -5.67 5.96
CA ASP A 6 -20.08 -5.83 4.86
C ASP A 6 -20.15 -4.69 3.83
N GLN A 7 -21.36 -4.21 3.51
CA GLN A 7 -21.53 -3.15 2.51
C GLN A 7 -20.97 -1.83 3.01
N THR A 8 -21.18 -1.52 4.28
CA THR A 8 -20.61 -0.32 4.93
C THR A 8 -19.08 -0.40 4.97
N THR A 9 -18.52 -1.59 5.24
CA THR A 9 -17.07 -1.81 5.21
C THR A 9 -16.48 -1.56 3.81
N LEU A 10 -17.13 -2.07 2.76
CA LEU A 10 -16.72 -1.85 1.37
C LEU A 10 -16.86 -0.39 0.96
N LEU A 11 -17.98 0.25 1.33
CA LEU A 11 -18.23 1.67 1.04
C LEU A 11 -17.16 2.56 1.67
N ARG A 12 -16.74 2.26 2.91
CA ARG A 12 -15.64 3.00 3.56
C ARG A 12 -14.34 2.86 2.77
N GLY A 13 -13.99 1.65 2.37
CA GLY A 13 -12.78 1.41 1.56
C GLY A 13 -12.79 2.23 0.27
N LEU A 14 -13.93 2.26 -0.42
CA LEU A 14 -14.12 3.06 -1.63
C LEU A 14 -14.03 4.57 -1.36
N ALA A 15 -14.68 5.06 -0.31
CA ALA A 15 -14.67 6.47 0.07
C ALA A 15 -13.25 6.96 0.40
N ILE A 16 -12.50 6.20 1.20
CA ILE A 16 -11.11 6.54 1.56
C ILE A 16 -10.20 6.51 0.32
N THR A 17 -10.38 5.52 -0.56
CA THR A 17 -9.61 5.44 -1.82
C THR A 17 -9.85 6.68 -2.67
N ASN A 18 -11.10 7.07 -2.89
CA ASN A 18 -11.44 8.22 -3.71
C ASN A 18 -11.02 9.55 -3.08
N ALA A 19 -11.19 9.71 -1.76
CA ALA A 19 -10.71 10.89 -1.03
C ALA A 19 -9.17 11.01 -1.10
N GLY A 20 -8.47 9.88 -1.00
CA GLY A 20 -7.03 9.79 -1.16
C GLY A 20 -6.51 10.13 -2.56
N ILE A 21 -7.22 9.69 -3.61
CA ILE A 21 -6.95 10.07 -5.00
C ILE A 21 -7.16 11.58 -5.18
N GLY A 22 -8.21 12.13 -4.57
CA GLY A 22 -8.49 13.56 -4.54
C GLY A 22 -7.52 14.39 -3.68
N SER A 23 -6.55 13.75 -3.02
CA SER A 23 -5.59 14.40 -2.10
C SER A 23 -6.27 15.21 -1.00
N ASP A 24 -7.39 14.71 -0.47
CA ASP A 24 -8.07 15.31 0.69
C ASP A 24 -7.11 15.41 1.90
N PRO A 25 -6.85 16.62 2.44
CA PRO A 25 -5.79 16.82 3.44
C PRO A 25 -5.97 15.99 4.72
N GLU A 26 -7.20 15.84 5.22
CA GLU A 26 -7.49 15.08 6.43
C GLU A 26 -7.25 13.58 6.19
N THR A 27 -7.75 13.07 5.07
CA THR A 27 -7.56 11.67 4.66
C THR A 27 -6.08 11.33 4.46
N VAL A 28 -5.33 12.20 3.77
CA VAL A 28 -3.89 12.01 3.54
C VAL A 28 -3.13 11.98 4.86
N THR A 29 -3.42 12.91 5.77
CA THR A 29 -2.77 12.99 7.09
C THR A 29 -3.00 11.72 7.90
N GLU A 30 -4.25 11.27 7.99
CA GLU A 30 -4.61 10.08 8.75
C GLU A 30 -4.06 8.80 8.10
N ALA A 31 -4.07 8.70 6.77
CA ALA A 31 -3.49 7.59 6.04
C ALA A 31 -1.98 7.47 6.29
N LYS A 32 -1.22 8.58 6.16
CA LYS A 32 0.22 8.62 6.49
C LYS A 32 0.46 8.21 7.94
N ARG A 33 -0.33 8.72 8.89
CA ARG A 33 -0.20 8.39 10.31
C ARG A 33 -0.38 6.90 10.57
N ARG A 34 -1.42 6.28 9.99
CA ARG A 34 -1.68 4.83 10.15
C ARG A 34 -0.65 3.97 9.42
N PHE A 35 -0.21 4.39 8.24
CA PHE A 35 0.85 3.72 7.49
C PHE A 35 2.14 3.64 8.32
N TRP A 36 2.62 4.78 8.82
CA TRP A 36 3.84 4.80 9.61
C TRP A 36 3.69 4.08 10.94
N LYS A 37 2.51 4.12 11.56
CA LYS A 37 2.25 3.35 12.77
C LYS A 37 2.32 1.84 12.51
N LEU A 38 1.73 1.36 11.41
CA LEU A 38 1.86 -0.05 10.99
C LEU A 38 3.32 -0.45 10.78
N VAL A 39 4.08 0.35 10.03
CA VAL A 39 5.47 0.05 9.64
C VAL A 39 6.44 0.09 10.84
N ARG A 40 6.22 1.02 11.79
CA ARG A 40 7.14 1.26 12.92
C ARG A 40 6.81 0.42 14.15
N ASP A 41 5.53 0.23 14.43
CA ASP A 41 5.07 -0.43 15.66
C ASP A 41 4.75 -1.91 15.43
N ASP A 42 4.83 -2.40 14.18
CA ASP A 42 4.43 -3.76 13.75
C ASP A 42 2.98 -4.12 14.17
N ASP A 43 2.14 -3.09 14.29
CA ASP A 43 0.79 -3.20 14.82
C ASP A 43 -0.20 -3.42 13.67
N ALA A 44 -0.39 -4.69 13.30
CA ALA A 44 -1.28 -5.12 12.22
C ALA A 44 -2.77 -4.74 12.45
N GLU A 45 -3.17 -4.46 13.70
CA GLU A 45 -4.53 -4.09 14.09
C GLU A 45 -4.83 -2.60 13.81
N VAL A 46 -3.80 -1.77 13.60
CA VAL A 46 -3.97 -0.34 13.27
C VAL A 46 -4.67 -0.15 11.92
N LEU A 47 -4.55 -1.12 11.02
CA LEU A 47 -5.01 -1.00 9.65
C LEU A 47 -5.77 -2.24 9.19
N HIS A 48 -7.09 -2.07 9.11
CA HIS A 48 -8.00 -3.09 8.59
C HIS A 48 -7.57 -3.55 7.18
N PRO A 49 -7.60 -4.85 6.86
CA PRO A 49 -7.15 -5.39 5.57
C PRO A 49 -7.67 -4.63 4.35
N ASN A 50 -8.99 -4.36 4.31
CA ASN A 50 -9.64 -3.63 3.22
C ASN A 50 -9.13 -2.19 2.99
N LEU A 51 -8.44 -1.59 3.97
CA LEU A 51 -7.91 -0.23 3.88
C LEU A 51 -6.41 -0.19 3.53
N ARG A 52 -5.70 -1.32 3.64
CA ARG A 52 -4.24 -1.38 3.49
C ARG A 52 -3.80 -0.89 2.12
N ARG A 53 -4.41 -1.41 1.05
CA ARG A 53 -4.14 -1.00 -0.33
C ARG A 53 -4.30 0.52 -0.51
N ALA A 54 -5.44 1.07 -0.07
CA ALA A 54 -5.73 2.49 -0.21
C ALA A 54 -4.70 3.33 0.56
N VAL A 55 -4.40 2.96 1.80
CA VAL A 55 -3.47 3.69 2.65
C VAL A 55 -2.03 3.63 2.12
N TYR A 56 -1.57 2.49 1.61
CA TYR A 56 -0.23 2.37 1.01
C TYR A 56 -0.10 3.28 -0.21
N GLY A 57 -1.10 3.26 -1.09
CA GLY A 57 -1.16 4.14 -2.26
C GLY A 57 -1.20 5.62 -1.89
N ILE A 58 -2.00 5.99 -0.89
CA ILE A 58 -2.11 7.38 -0.43
C ILE A 58 -0.80 7.89 0.15
N ALA A 59 -0.15 7.08 1.02
CA ALA A 59 1.13 7.42 1.62
C ALA A 59 2.21 7.63 0.56
N LEU A 60 2.30 6.70 -0.40
CA LEU A 60 3.29 6.74 -1.47
C LEU A 60 3.04 7.87 -2.48
N ARG A 61 1.78 8.15 -2.83
CA ARG A 61 1.41 9.21 -3.79
C ARG A 61 1.56 10.62 -3.24
N ASN A 62 1.33 10.80 -1.94
CA ASN A 62 1.36 12.11 -1.29
C ASN A 62 2.60 12.27 -0.39
N SER A 63 3.69 11.57 -0.67
CA SER A 63 4.95 11.71 0.07
C SER A 63 5.45 13.15 0.06
N ASP A 64 6.09 13.57 1.14
CA ASP A 64 6.66 14.94 1.23
C ASP A 64 7.96 15.07 0.40
N GLY A 65 8.56 13.95 0.00
CA GLY A 65 9.71 13.85 -0.90
C GLY A 65 9.41 13.05 -2.19
N ASP A 66 10.41 12.32 -2.69
CA ASP A 66 10.32 11.49 -3.91
C ASP A 66 9.54 10.17 -3.74
N GLY A 67 9.11 9.87 -2.50
CA GLY A 67 8.39 8.66 -2.11
C GLY A 67 9.27 7.46 -1.81
N SER A 68 10.61 7.62 -1.83
CA SER A 68 11.54 6.52 -1.62
C SER A 68 11.41 5.88 -0.24
N GLU A 69 11.15 6.67 0.80
CA GLU A 69 10.98 6.17 2.17
C GLU A 69 9.73 5.28 2.29
N GLU A 70 8.59 5.74 1.80
CA GLU A 70 7.35 4.96 1.77
C GLU A 70 7.50 3.71 0.90
N TYR A 71 8.16 3.85 -0.25
CA TYR A 71 8.43 2.74 -1.16
C TYR A 71 9.27 1.64 -0.49
N ASP A 72 10.37 2.02 0.16
CA ASP A 72 11.24 1.09 0.85
C ASP A 72 10.55 0.41 2.03
N ALA A 73 9.69 1.15 2.75
CA ALA A 73 8.85 0.59 3.80
C ALA A 73 7.86 -0.46 3.26
N ILE A 74 7.17 -0.18 2.15
CA ILE A 74 6.24 -1.14 1.52
C ILE A 74 7.00 -2.35 0.96
N LEU A 75 8.16 -2.12 0.34
CA LEU A 75 9.00 -3.20 -0.19
C LEU A 75 9.49 -4.12 0.93
N LYS A 76 9.87 -3.57 2.08
CA LYS A 76 10.23 -4.37 3.26
C LYS A 76 9.07 -5.24 3.73
N LEU A 77 7.83 -4.73 3.75
CA LEU A 77 6.65 -5.53 4.07
C LEU A 77 6.47 -6.69 3.07
N TYR A 78 6.70 -6.45 1.78
CA TYR A 78 6.63 -7.51 0.78
C TYR A 78 7.67 -8.63 1.02
N GLU A 79 8.91 -8.24 1.34
CA GLU A 79 10.03 -9.17 1.52
C GLU A 79 10.01 -9.88 2.89
N ASP A 80 9.22 -9.41 3.85
CA ASP A 80 9.13 -9.99 5.18
C ASP A 80 8.60 -11.43 5.14
N PRO A 81 9.38 -12.45 5.55
CA PRO A 81 8.95 -13.86 5.49
C PRO A 81 7.81 -14.20 6.47
N THR A 82 7.54 -13.36 7.47
CA THR A 82 6.53 -13.61 8.51
C THR A 82 5.12 -13.20 8.09
N LEU A 83 4.99 -12.30 7.10
CA LEU A 83 3.68 -11.84 6.64
C LEU A 83 2.95 -12.86 5.77
N SER A 84 1.63 -12.83 5.84
CA SER A 84 0.76 -13.71 5.06
C SER A 84 0.87 -13.43 3.56
N PRO A 85 0.57 -14.41 2.69
CA PRO A 85 0.54 -14.18 1.24
C PRO A 85 -0.34 -12.99 0.84
N GLU A 86 -1.49 -12.80 1.49
CA GLU A 86 -2.40 -11.69 1.23
C GLU A 86 -1.79 -10.32 1.58
N GLN A 87 -1.08 -10.23 2.71
CA GLN A 87 -0.34 -9.03 3.09
C GLN A 87 0.76 -8.70 2.08
N LYS A 88 1.47 -9.71 1.59
CA LYS A 88 2.49 -9.54 0.55
C LYS A 88 1.90 -9.07 -0.77
N MET A 89 0.78 -9.65 -1.21
CA MET A 89 0.10 -9.20 -2.43
C MET A 89 -0.41 -7.76 -2.30
N THR A 90 -0.88 -7.38 -1.11
CA THR A 90 -1.28 -6.00 -0.81
C THR A 90 -0.10 -5.03 -0.91
N ALA A 91 1.08 -5.43 -0.41
CA ALA A 91 2.30 -4.63 -0.55
C ALA A 91 2.74 -4.49 -2.01
N LEU A 92 2.79 -5.59 -2.79
CA LEU A 92 3.10 -5.55 -4.22
C LEU A 92 2.17 -4.61 -5.00
N HIS A 93 0.88 -4.69 -4.68
CA HIS A 93 -0.11 -3.82 -5.28
C HIS A 93 0.15 -2.34 -4.96
N GLY A 94 0.47 -2.05 -3.69
CA GLY A 94 0.87 -0.71 -3.25
C GLY A 94 2.10 -0.16 -3.98
N LEU A 95 3.12 -1.00 -4.24
CA LEU A 95 4.31 -0.60 -5.00
C LEU A 95 4.00 -0.21 -6.45
N GLY A 96 2.92 -0.75 -7.03
CA GLY A 96 2.48 -0.35 -8.38
C GLY A 96 1.88 1.05 -8.45
N LEU A 97 1.50 1.66 -7.32
CA LEU A 97 0.84 2.98 -7.26
C LEU A 97 1.81 4.18 -7.29
N VAL A 98 3.11 3.93 -7.47
CA VAL A 98 4.17 4.95 -7.60
C VAL A 98 3.84 5.99 -8.67
N GLN A 99 4.19 7.26 -8.39
CA GLN A 99 3.98 8.37 -9.33
C GLN A 99 5.30 8.96 -9.86
N THR A 100 6.42 8.72 -9.19
CA THR A 100 7.72 9.26 -9.60
C THR A 100 8.39 8.37 -10.65
N PRO A 101 8.98 8.94 -11.73
CA PRO A 101 9.62 8.17 -12.80
C PRO A 101 10.69 7.20 -12.30
N GLU A 102 11.45 7.59 -11.28
CA GLU A 102 12.54 6.82 -10.68
C GLU A 102 11.99 5.57 -9.97
N LEU A 103 10.95 5.73 -9.14
CA LEU A 103 10.33 4.61 -8.45
C LEU A 103 9.53 3.73 -9.41
N PHE A 104 8.91 4.31 -10.43
CA PHE A 104 8.27 3.54 -11.50
C PHE A 104 9.26 2.60 -12.17
N ARG A 105 10.42 3.13 -12.59
CA ARG A 105 11.49 2.30 -13.17
C ARG A 105 11.93 1.19 -12.22
N ARG A 106 12.18 1.52 -10.96
CA ARG A 106 12.56 0.55 -9.92
C ARG A 106 11.50 -0.54 -9.71
N THR A 107 10.22 -0.18 -9.80
CA THR A 107 9.08 -1.11 -9.69
C THR A 107 9.03 -2.06 -10.88
N ILE A 108 9.24 -1.55 -12.09
CA ILE A 108 9.32 -2.40 -13.29
C ILE A 108 10.52 -3.34 -13.21
N GLU A 109 11.70 -2.86 -12.80
CA GLU A 109 12.89 -3.70 -12.62
C GLU A 109 12.64 -4.81 -11.57
N LEU A 110 11.97 -4.48 -10.45
CA LEU A 110 11.53 -5.46 -9.46
C LEU A 110 10.55 -6.49 -10.05
N SER A 111 9.61 -6.06 -10.90
CA SER A 111 8.61 -6.93 -11.52
C SER A 111 9.22 -7.97 -12.48
N LEU A 112 10.41 -7.68 -13.01
CA LEU A 112 11.17 -8.55 -13.92
C LEU A 112 12.16 -9.47 -13.19
N ASP A 113 12.39 -9.24 -11.89
CA ASP A 113 13.28 -10.08 -11.09
C ASP A 113 12.54 -11.30 -10.54
N ASP A 114 12.58 -12.39 -11.32
CA ASP A 114 11.96 -13.69 -10.98
C ASP A 114 12.45 -14.28 -9.63
N LYS A 115 13.56 -13.80 -9.04
CA LYS A 115 14.04 -14.25 -7.73
C LYS A 115 13.35 -13.52 -6.57
N ARG A 116 12.97 -12.26 -6.78
CA ARG A 116 12.33 -11.42 -5.77
C ARG A 116 10.82 -11.46 -5.89
N VAL A 117 10.30 -11.36 -7.11
CA VAL A 117 8.88 -11.44 -7.42
C VAL A 117 8.61 -12.69 -8.24
N ARG A 118 7.75 -13.57 -7.75
CA ARG A 118 7.35 -14.75 -8.52
C ARG A 118 6.57 -14.29 -9.74
N ARG A 119 6.84 -14.88 -10.91
CA ARG A 119 6.18 -14.51 -12.18
C ARG A 119 4.64 -14.49 -12.13
N GLN A 120 4.03 -15.34 -11.32
CA GLN A 120 2.57 -15.37 -11.11
C GLN A 120 2.04 -14.17 -10.31
N ASP A 121 2.88 -13.55 -9.49
CA ASP A 121 2.54 -12.43 -8.62
C ASP A 121 2.82 -11.07 -9.31
N THR A 122 3.58 -11.06 -10.42
CA THR A 122 3.90 -9.86 -11.20
C THR A 122 2.65 -9.08 -11.62
N GLY A 123 1.53 -9.77 -11.89
CA GLY A 123 0.26 -9.13 -12.25
C GLY A 123 -0.29 -8.17 -11.20
N TYR A 124 0.05 -8.35 -9.91
CA TYR A 124 -0.38 -7.45 -8.84
C TYR A 124 0.26 -6.07 -8.92
N ILE A 125 1.47 -5.97 -9.47
CA ILE A 125 2.15 -4.68 -9.70
C ILE A 125 1.45 -3.90 -10.82
N TYR A 126 1.03 -4.58 -11.89
CA TYR A 126 0.41 -3.93 -13.05
C TYR A 126 -1.08 -3.61 -12.86
N ALA A 127 -1.75 -4.23 -11.87
CA ALA A 127 -3.16 -3.98 -11.55
C ALA A 127 -3.37 -2.73 -10.68
N ALA A 128 -2.33 -1.93 -10.48
CA ALA A 128 -2.32 -0.73 -9.66
C ALA A 128 -3.06 0.45 -10.28
#